data_AF-A0A3M1Z758-F1
#
_entry.id   AF-A0A3M1Z758-F1
#
_cell.length_a   1.000
_cell.length_b   1.000
_cell.length_c   1.000
_cell.angle_alpha   90.00
_cell.angle_beta   90.00
_cell.angle_gamma   90.00
#
_symmetry.space_group_name_H-M   'P 1'
#
loop_
_entity.id
_entity.type
_entity.pdbx_description
1 polymer ?
#
loop_
_entity_poly.entity_id
_entity_poly.type
_entity_poly.pdbx_seq_one_letter_code
_entity_poly.pdbx_strand_id
1 'polypeptide(L)' 'MTAFPRAEADRVLRAALAEDVGPGDVTTLATVPEGTRARARLVAKEPLVLAGLPGFFRTFELLGGEVVWTPRFRDG' A
#
# COMPACT_ATOMS: atom_id res chain seq x y z
N MET A 1 -14.48 9.36 15.41
CA MET A 1 -13.71 8.91 14.23
C MET A 1 -14.70 8.28 13.26
N THR A 2 -14.89 8.89 12.10
CA THR A 2 -15.66 8.29 11.01
C THR A 2 -14.96 7.01 10.55
N ALA A 3 -15.74 5.96 10.28
CA ALA A 3 -15.20 4.71 9.77
C ALA A 3 -14.53 4.93 8.40
N PHE A 4 -13.44 4.21 8.13
CA PHE A 4 -12.76 4.25 6.83
C PHE A 4 -13.74 3.80 5.71
N PRO A 5 -13.99 4.63 4.67
CA PRO A 5 -15.00 4.36 3.66
C PRO A 5 -14.51 3.31 2.66
N ARG A 6 -14.48 2.04 3.07
CA ARG A 6 -13.88 0.94 2.30
C ARG A 6 -14.37 0.85 0.85
N ALA A 7 -15.67 1.00 0.61
CA ALA A 7 -16.22 0.86 -0.75
C ALA A 7 -15.69 1.94 -1.71
N GLU A 8 -15.73 3.21 -1.30
CA GLU A 8 -15.23 4.31 -2.13
C GLU A 8 -13.70 4.29 -2.23
N ALA A 9 -13.01 3.97 -1.14
CA ALA A 9 -11.57 3.79 -1.15
C ALA A 9 -11.14 2.68 -2.11
N ASP A 10 -11.78 1.52 -2.08
CA ASP A 10 -11.47 0.41 -2.98
C ASP A 10 -11.66 0.79 -4.45
N ARG A 11 -12.69 1.58 -4.77
CA ARG A 11 -12.92 2.08 -6.13
C ARG A 11 -11.73 2.93 -6.61
N VAL A 12 -11.31 3.90 -5.82
CA VAL A 12 -10.19 4.79 -6.16
C VAL A 12 -8.86 4.03 -6.19
N LEU A 13 -8.61 3.18 -5.19
CA LEU A 13 -7.37 2.39 -5.09
C LEU A 13 -7.23 1.40 -6.24
N ARG A 14 -8.29 0.72 -6.65
CA ARG A 14 -8.25 -0.17 -7.82
C ARG A 14 -7.99 0.59 -9.11
N ALA A 15 -8.57 1.78 -9.28
CA ALA A 15 -8.30 2.62 -10.44
C ALA A 15 -6.82 3.07 -10.47
N ALA A 16 -6.27 3.49 -9.34
CA ALA A 16 -4.86 3.87 -9.22
C ALA A 16 -3.91 2.69 -9.48
N LEU A 17 -4.20 1.51 -8.92
CA LEU A 17 -3.41 0.29 -9.17
C LEU A 17 -3.46 -0.12 -10.65
N ALA A 18 -4.62 -0.03 -11.30
CA ALA A 18 -4.75 -0.36 -12.72
C ALA A 18 -4.01 0.64 -13.63
N GLU A 19 -3.94 1.91 -13.24
CA GLU A 19 -3.20 2.95 -13.96
C GLU A 19 -1.68 2.77 -13.83
N ASP A 20 -1.18 2.53 -12.60
CA ASP A 20 0.26 2.42 -12.32
C ASP A 20 0.85 1.06 -12.72
N VAL A 21 0.16 -0.06 -12.42
CA VAL A 21 0.66 -1.41 -12.71
C VAL A 21 0.30 -1.86 -14.12
N GLY A 22 -0.89 -1.50 -14.61
CA GLY A 22 -1.39 -1.91 -15.92
C GLY A 22 -1.24 -3.42 -16.18
N PRO A 23 -0.55 -3.84 -17.26
CA PRO A 23 -0.32 -5.26 -17.57
C PRO A 23 0.76 -5.93 -16.67
N GLY A 24 1.49 -5.16 -15.88
CA GLY A 24 2.53 -5.64 -14.96
C GLY A 24 3.72 -4.67 -14.83
N ASP A 25 4.46 -4.79 -13.72
CA ASP A 25 5.69 -4.03 -13.48
C ASP A 25 6.90 -4.74 -14.11
N VAL A 26 7.25 -4.35 -15.34
CA VAL A 26 8.33 -4.97 -16.14
C VAL A 26 9.68 -4.91 -15.43
N THR A 27 9.95 -3.84 -14.69
CA THR A 27 11.25 -3.68 -14.00
C THR A 27 11.33 -4.65 -12.82
N THR A 28 10.26 -4.73 -12.02
CA THR A 28 10.18 -5.70 -10.91
C THR A 28 10.24 -7.13 -11.44
N LEU A 29 9.48 -7.47 -12.48
CA LEU A 29 9.49 -8.81 -13.08
C LEU A 29 10.87 -9.22 -13.62
N ALA A 30 11.65 -8.27 -14.14
CA ALA A 30 12.99 -8.54 -14.68
C ALA A 30 14.09 -8.61 -13.61
N THR A 31 13.89 -7.98 -12.45
CA THR A 31 14.97 -7.77 -11.45
C THR A 31 14.73 -8.44 -10.10
N VAL A 32 13.49 -8.81 -9.78
CA VAL A 32 13.11 -9.41 -8.50
C VAL A 32 12.64 -10.86 -8.75
N PRO A 33 13.39 -11.87 -8.29
CA PRO A 33 12.98 -13.26 -8.42
C PRO A 33 11.62 -13.53 -7.76
N GLU A 34 10.83 -14.40 -8.39
CA GLU A 34 9.55 -14.86 -7.83
C GLU A 34 9.74 -15.47 -6.43
N GLY A 35 8.80 -15.19 -5.52
CA GLY A 35 8.85 -15.66 -4.13
C GLY A 35 9.81 -14.89 -3.21
N THR A 36 10.49 -13.85 -3.70
CA THR A 36 11.33 -12.98 -2.87
C THR A 36 10.54 -12.40 -1.71
N ARG A 37 11.06 -12.55 -0.49
CA ARG A 37 10.53 -11.91 0.73
C ARG A 37 11.40 -10.73 1.12
N ALA A 38 10.77 -9.61 1.44
CA ALA A 38 11.45 -8.38 1.83
C ALA A 38 10.86 -7.79 3.12
N ARG A 39 11.58 -6.83 3.71
CA ARG A 39 11.09 -5.98 4.80
C ARG A 39 11.23 -4.53 4.37
N ALA A 40 10.15 -3.76 4.53
CA ALA A 40 10.13 -2.33 4.25
C ALA A 40 9.86 -1.52 5.54
N ARG A 41 10.20 -0.23 5.51
CA ARG A 41 9.87 0.74 6.56
C ARG A 41 9.17 1.94 5.92
N LEU A 42 8.01 2.31 6.45
CA LEU A 42 7.37 3.58 6.13
C LEU A 42 8.02 4.68 6.98
N VAL A 43 8.71 5.62 6.33
CA VAL A 43 9.53 6.65 7.01
C VAL A 43 9.04 8.04 6.60
N ALA A 44 8.66 8.85 7.58
CA ALA A 44 8.44 10.28 7.38
C ALA A 44 9.79 10.97 7.14
N LYS A 45 9.93 11.63 5.99
CA LYS A 45 11.18 12.32 5.60
C LYS A 45 11.28 13.74 6.17
N GLU A 46 10.22 14.21 6.79
CA GLU A 46 10.08 15.53 7.43
C GLU A 46 8.96 15.49 8.48
N PRO A 47 8.86 16.48 9.38
CA PRO A 47 7.76 16.59 10.34
C PRO A 47 6.39 16.63 9.63
N LEU A 48 5.44 15.83 10.10
CA LEU A 48 4.10 15.73 9.53
C LEU A 48 3.05 15.34 10.57
N VAL A 49 1.77 15.51 10.22
CA VAL A 49 0.63 14.86 10.87
C VAL A 49 0.31 13.60 10.08
N LEU A 50 0.28 12.45 10.74
CA LEU A 50 0.06 11.19 10.03
C LEU A 50 -1.42 11.03 9.70
N ALA A 51 -1.75 10.76 8.44
CA ALA A 51 -3.11 10.49 8.01
C ALA A 51 -3.12 9.49 6.85
N GLY A 52 -4.12 8.61 6.83
CA GLY A 52 -4.36 7.71 5.70
C GLY A 52 -3.76 6.31 5.85
N LEU A 53 -3.32 5.90 7.05
CA LEU A 53 -2.85 4.51 7.27
C LEU A 53 -3.85 3.44 6.83
N PRO A 54 -5.18 3.58 7.06
CA PRO A 54 -6.14 2.59 6.56
C PRO A 54 -6.12 2.43 5.03
N GLY A 55 -5.96 3.54 4.30
CA GLY A 55 -5.82 3.53 2.84
C GLY A 55 -4.50 2.88 2.42
N PHE A 56 -3.40 3.24 3.08
CA PHE A 56 -2.09 2.64 2.84
C PHE A 56 -2.12 1.10 2.99
N PHE A 57 -2.66 0.57 4.10
CA PHE A 57 -2.79 -0.88 4.29
C PHE A 57 -3.69 -1.50 3.22
N ARG A 58 -4.81 -0.85 2.90
CA ARG A 58 -5.75 -1.36 1.91
C ARG A 58 -5.14 -1.48 0.51
N THR A 59 -4.24 -0.58 0.12
CA THR A 59 -3.51 -0.67 -1.16
C THR A 59 -2.77 -1.99 -1.31
N PHE A 60 -2.01 -2.40 -0.27
CA PHE A 60 -1.27 -3.67 -0.30
C PHE A 60 -2.20 -4.89 -0.22
N GLU A 61 -3.29 -4.81 0.56
CA GLU A 61 -4.31 -5.87 0.57
C GLU A 61 -4.93 -6.09 -0.82
N LEU A 62 -5.13 -5.00 -1.59
CA LEU A 62 -5.69 -5.04 -2.94
C LEU A 62 -4.67 -5.47 -4.00
N LEU A 63 -3.42 -5.04 -3.87
CA LEU A 63 -2.32 -5.43 -4.76
C LEU A 63 -2.02 -6.94 -4.65
N GLY A 64 -2.18 -7.49 -3.44
CA GLY A 64 -2.06 -8.93 -3.17
C GLY A 64 -0.73 -9.33 -2.51
N GLY A 65 -0.61 -10.63 -2.21
CA GLY A 65 0.53 -11.20 -1.48
C GLY A 65 0.34 -11.23 0.04
N GLU A 66 1.30 -11.84 0.74
CA GLU A 66 1.31 -11.93 2.20
C GLU A 66 2.08 -10.75 2.81
N VAL A 67 1.37 -9.78 3.37
CA VAL A 67 1.97 -8.62 4.05
C VAL A 67 1.67 -8.65 5.54
N VAL A 68 2.71 -8.59 6.36
CA VAL A 68 2.60 -8.52 7.83
C VAL A 68 2.98 -7.12 8.30
N TRP A 69 2.11 -6.52 9.09
CA TRP A 69 2.26 -5.16 9.59
C TRP A 69 2.79 -5.11 11.02
N THR A 70 3.71 -4.19 11.30
CA THR A 70 4.10 -3.82 12.67
C THR A 70 3.94 -2.31 12.84
N PRO A 71 2.69 -1.81 12.96
CA PRO A 71 2.44 -0.38 13.07
C PRO A 71 3.04 0.18 14.36
N ARG A 72 3.79 1.28 14.22
CA ARG A 72 4.41 2.00 15.35
C ARG A 72 3.68 3.32 15.68
N PHE A 73 2.83 3.77 14.77
CA PHE A 73 2.07 5.01 14.86
C PHE A 73 0.63 4.77 14.38
N ARG A 74 -0.26 5.73 14.67
CA ARG A 74 -1.65 5.80 14.21
C ARG A 74 -1.88 7.17 13.57
N ASP A 75 -2.92 7.29 12.76
CA ASP A 75 -3.35 8.58 12.23
C ASP A 75 -3.65 9.57 13.39
N GLY A 76 -3.30 10.85 13.19
CA GLY A 76 -3.34 11.93 14.19
C GLY A 76 -1.96 12.23 14.77
#